data_AF-A0A0C5VW80-F1
#
_entry.id   AF-A0A0C5VW80-F1
#
_cell.length_a   1.000
_cell.length_b   1.000
_cell.length_c   1.000
_cell.angle_alpha   90.00
_cell.angle_beta   90.00
_cell.angle_gamma   90.00
#
_symmetry.space_group_name_H-M   'P 1'
#
loop_
_entity.id
_entity.type
_entity.pdbx_description
1 polymer ?
#
loop_
_entity_poly.entity_id
_entity_poly.type
_entity_poly.pdbx_seq_one_letter_code
_entity_poly.pdbx_strand_id
1 'polypeptide(L)' 'MVKKHQKPNPMTNQPGGIVEKEAPISASNVAIYNPETEKGDRVGFRMEDGKKVRFFKSNGKTIS' A
#
# COMPACT_ATOMS: atom_id res chain seq x y z
N MET A 1 -9.88 -10.29 0.71
CA MET A 1 -9.19 -11.24 -0.17
C MET A 1 -10.19 -11.83 -1.15
N VAL A 2 -9.73 -12.25 -2.33
CA VAL A 2 -10.58 -12.87 -3.36
C VAL A 2 -10.10 -14.29 -3.60
N LYS A 3 -11.06 -15.21 -3.76
CA LYS A 3 -10.80 -16.60 -4.13
C LYS A 3 -10.75 -16.72 -5.64
N LYS A 4 -9.66 -17.23 -6.18
CA LYS A 4 -9.50 -17.48 -7.62
C LYS A 4 -9.35 -18.98 -7.86
N HIS A 5 -10.19 -19.53 -8.72
CA HIS A 5 -9.99 -20.87 -9.25
C HIS A 5 -8.87 -20.83 -10.29
N GLN A 6 -7.75 -21.47 -9.98
CA GLN A 6 -6.58 -21.56 -10.85
C GLN A 6 -6.50 -22.96 -11.46
N LYS A 7 -6.45 -23.02 -12.79
CA LYS A 7 -6.17 -24.27 -13.50
C LYS A 7 -4.73 -24.72 -13.20
N PRO A 8 -4.47 -26.03 -13.08
CA PRO A 8 -3.11 -26.54 -12.90
C PRO A 8 -2.23 -26.14 -14.08
N ASN A 9 -0.95 -25.89 -13.81
CA ASN A 9 0.06 -25.66 -14.84
C ASN A 9 1.16 -26.74 -14.75
N PRO A 10 1.11 -27.77 -15.64
CA PRO A 10 2.05 -28.88 -15.62
C PRO A 10 3.50 -28.47 -15.90
N MET A 11 3.74 -27.44 -16.75
CA MET A 11 5.09 -27.02 -17.11
C MET A 11 5.84 -26.35 -15.96
N THR A 12 5.10 -25.72 -15.04
CA THR A 12 5.66 -25.12 -13.82
C THR A 12 5.43 -26.00 -12.59
N ASN A 13 4.92 -27.22 -12.78
CA ASN A 13 4.51 -28.15 -11.73
C ASN A 13 3.62 -27.50 -10.64
N GLN A 14 2.78 -26.54 -11.03
CA GLN A 14 1.90 -25.83 -10.10
C GLN A 14 0.55 -26.55 -10.02
N PRO A 15 0.15 -27.06 -8.84
CA PRO A 15 -1.14 -27.70 -8.67
C PRO A 15 -2.26 -26.67 -8.85
N GLY A 16 -3.37 -27.12 -9.45
CA GLY A 16 -4.58 -26.32 -9.57
C GLY A 16 -5.33 -26.27 -8.25
N GLY A 17 -6.28 -25.35 -8.11
CA GLY A 17 -7.08 -25.24 -6.91
C GLY A 17 -7.68 -23.85 -6.70
N ILE A 18 -8.25 -23.65 -5.51
CA ILE A 18 -8.74 -22.33 -5.08
C ILE A 18 -7.59 -21.62 -4.37
N VAL A 19 -7.10 -20.54 -4.96
CA VAL A 19 -6.04 -19.71 -4.39
C VAL A 19 -6.65 -18.44 -3.82
N GLU A 20 -6.28 -18.09 -2.59
CA GLU A 20 -6.60 -16.80 -2.00
C GLU A 20 -5.56 -15.76 -2.43
N LYS A 21 -6.03 -14.65 -3.00
CA LYS A 21 -5.18 -13.56 -3.45
C LYS A 21 -5.74 -12.21 -3.00
N GLU A 22 -4.87 -11.26 -2.75
CA GLU A 22 -5.24 -9.87 -2.57
C GLU A 22 -5.82 -9.28 -3.86
N ALA A 23 -6.84 -8.44 -3.71
CA ALA A 23 -7.44 -7.69 -4.80
C ALA A 23 -7.05 -6.22 -4.68
N PRO A 24 -6.91 -5.50 -5.80
CA PRO A 24 -6.63 -4.07 -5.76
C PRO A 24 -7.78 -3.32 -5.09
N ILE A 25 -7.42 -2.26 -4.37
CA ILE A 25 -8.37 -1.31 -3.76
C ILE A 25 -8.09 0.09 -4.30
N SER A 26 -9.12 0.95 -4.36
CA SER A 26 -8.94 2.33 -4.80
C SER A 26 -8.01 3.08 -3.85
N ALA A 27 -7.11 3.89 -4.42
CA ALA A 27 -6.19 4.73 -3.65
C ALA A 27 -6.93 5.74 -2.75
N SER A 28 -8.16 6.13 -3.09
CA SER A 28 -8.99 7.02 -2.26
C SER A 28 -9.45 6.37 -0.94
N ASN A 29 -9.40 5.03 -0.84
CA ASN A 29 -9.88 4.28 0.31
C ASN A 29 -8.75 3.95 1.31
N VAL A 30 -7.54 4.47 1.08
CA VAL A 30 -6.37 4.27 1.94
C VAL A 30 -5.72 5.60 2.30
N ALA A 31 -5.04 5.63 3.45
CA ALA A 31 -4.27 6.77 3.92
C ALA A 31 -2.90 6.29 4.45
N ILE A 32 -1.92 7.19 4.47
CA ILE A 32 -0.62 6.89 5.09
C ILE A 32 -0.79 6.94 6.61
N TYR A 33 -0.37 5.88 7.28
CA TYR A 33 -0.44 5.81 8.73
C TYR A 33 0.61 6.71 9.37
N ASN A 34 0.18 7.57 10.30
CA ASN A 34 1.06 8.41 11.10
C ASN A 34 1.25 7.77 12.49
N PRO A 35 2.46 7.26 12.82
CA PRO A 35 2.71 6.54 14.06
C PRO A 35 2.61 7.41 15.32
N GLU A 36 2.63 8.74 15.21
CA GLU A 36 2.53 9.63 16.37
C GLU A 36 1.10 9.94 16.78
N THR A 37 0.20 9.88 15.82
CA THR A 37 -1.23 10.18 16.05
C THR A 37 -2.09 8.91 15.93
N GLU A 38 -1.44 7.78 15.67
CA GLU A 38 -2.00 6.44 15.52
C GLU A 38 -3.18 6.34 14.53
N LYS A 39 -3.20 7.23 13.52
CA LYS A 39 -4.29 7.33 12.54
C LYS A 39 -3.76 7.63 11.14
N GLY A 40 -4.63 7.42 10.14
CA GLY A 40 -4.36 7.82 8.76
C GLY A 40 -4.30 9.35 8.62
N ASP A 41 -3.29 9.85 7.92
CA ASP A 41 -3.06 11.28 7.75
C ASP A 41 -2.81 11.67 6.29
N ARG A 42 -3.08 12.94 5.97
CA ARG A 42 -2.84 13.52 4.65
C ARG A 42 -1.38 13.92 4.51
N VAL A 43 -0.85 13.71 3.31
CA VAL A 43 0.54 14.02 2.98
C VAL A 43 0.66 15.30 2.17
N GLY A 44 1.74 16.04 2.40
CA GLY A 44 2.19 17.19 1.62
C GLY A 44 3.58 16.95 1.04
N PHE A 45 4.04 17.88 0.21
CA PHE A 45 5.40 17.88 -0.33
C PHE A 45 6.09 19.20 -0.02
N ARG A 46 7.34 19.16 0.42
CA ARG A 46 8.21 20.32 0.61
C ARG A 46 9.62 20.01 0.10
N MET A 47 10.44 21.04 -0.06
CA MET A 47 11.86 20.86 -0.39
C MET A 47 12.69 20.96 0.89
N GLU A 48 13.49 19.95 1.17
CA GLU A 48 14.53 19.95 2.21
C GLU A 48 15.85 19.55 1.55
N ASP A 49 16.90 20.37 1.75
CA ASP A 49 18.24 20.13 1.23
C ASP A 49 18.29 19.82 -0.29
N GLY A 50 17.46 20.52 -1.07
CA GLY A 50 17.35 20.35 -2.52
C GLY A 50 16.57 19.10 -2.97
N LYS A 51 16.02 18.32 -2.02
CA LYS A 51 15.22 17.12 -2.30
C LYS A 51 13.75 17.33 -1.94
N LYS A 52 12.87 16.80 -2.80
CA LYS A 52 11.43 16.79 -2.53
C LYS A 52 11.10 15.71 -1.52
N VAL A 53 10.73 16.11 -0.32
CA VAL A 53 10.34 15.21 0.76
C VAL A 53 8.83 15.22 0.95
N ARG A 54 8.28 14.06 1.35
CA ARG A 54 6.89 13.96 1.80
C ARG A 54 6.83 14.26 3.29
N PHE A 55 5.78 14.95 3.73
CA PHE A 55 5.57 15.23 5.15
C PHE A 55 4.09 15.05 5.51
N PHE A 56 3.82 14.72 6.77
CA PHE A 56 2.47 14.67 7.34
C PHE A 56 1.93 16.09 7.54
N LYS A 57 0.75 16.38 6.98
CA LYS A 57 0.16 17.72 7.10
C LYS A 57 -0.28 18.07 8.51
N SER A 58 -0.54 17.09 9.38
CA SER A 58 -1.01 17.35 10.75
C SER A 58 0.09 17.84 11.69
N ASN A 59 1.27 17.23 11.66
CA ASN A 59 2.37 17.48 12.61
C ASN A 59 3.66 17.98 11.92
N GLY A 60 3.67 18.10 10.59
CA GLY A 60 4.81 18.61 9.83
C GLY A 60 5.98 17.63 9.70
N LYS A 61 5.87 16.42 10.26
CA LYS A 61 7.00 15.47 10.28
C LYS A 61 7.22 14.85 8.91
N THR A 62 8.49 14.72 8.55
CA THR A 62 8.92 14.08 7.30
C THR A 62 8.58 12.59 7.35
N ILE A 63 7.97 12.09 6.28
CA ILE A 63 7.67 10.68 6.09
C ILE A 63 8.98 10.01 5.67
N SER A 64 9.56 9.23 6.57
CA SER A 64 10.72 8.39 6.28
C SER A 64 10.36 7.18 5.42
#